data_AF-A0A956SZE2-F1
#
_entry.id   AF-A0A956SZE2-F1
#
_cell.length_a   1.000
_cell.length_b   1.000
_cell.length_c   1.000
_cell.angle_alpha   90.00
_cell.angle_beta   90.00
_cell.angle_gamma   90.00
#
_symmetry.space_group_name_H-M   'P 1'
#
loop_
_entity.id
_entity.type
_entity.pdbx_description
1 polymer ?
#
loop_
_entity_poly.entity_id
_entity_poly.type
_entity_poly.pdbx_seq_one_letter_code
_entity_poly.pdbx_strand_id
1 'polypeptide(L)'
;MKISSSQKVPKHTAVTAYLDGKAFNIEGPVMSGSDQFQQSVANDPGLSLSVVGRRVAPAKQKNRALACYAAAGAIVAGGVVAGLMTEPGLGAVIAATSLPAVLLGYKQMKAATASPNFTVPELKTESQAQKVLSNSLKAQKTANPQARQVAYLSGHGNHREVAGFQHKALAEVLRGSPVDMTILDACLCSQLEVVSELAPFAGLIISSADIVPNEGLPIEKMFDAEHTPGQMFEECIDATVSASLIDSKAVKTKLLPALDTLGKDLAEGLESDQGSAIKAALKASESPEHIGERVDMGSFLAHLKERGLATESIDGAIAAFDQSILRHHRTPLTFRLDSKKNDSLPPGWTSFLSSLGKHIKVSHFALL
;
A
#
# COMPACT_ATOMS: atom_id res chain seq x y z
N MET A 1 -18.11 13.60 -15.26
CA MET A 1 -17.72 15.01 -15.12
C MET A 1 -16.44 15.21 -15.94
N LYS A 2 -16.45 16.09 -16.96
CA LYS A 2 -15.24 16.41 -17.72
C LYS A 2 -14.25 17.08 -16.75
N ILE A 3 -13.08 16.48 -16.56
CA ILE A 3 -11.96 17.15 -15.91
C ILE A 3 -11.71 18.42 -16.73
N SER A 4 -11.94 19.59 -16.12
CA SER A 4 -11.72 20.88 -16.75
C SER A 4 -10.28 20.96 -17.25
N SER A 5 -10.09 20.86 -18.56
CA SER A 5 -8.81 20.81 -19.26
C SER A 5 -8.06 22.14 -19.30
N SER A 6 -8.29 23.04 -18.33
CA SER A 6 -7.75 24.40 -18.33
C SER A 6 -6.74 24.68 -17.21
N GLN A 7 -6.53 23.77 -16.26
CA GLN A 7 -5.35 23.88 -15.39
C GLN A 7 -4.14 23.43 -16.19
N LYS A 8 -3.29 24.39 -16.57
CA LYS A 8 -1.94 24.10 -17.07
C LYS A 8 -1.30 23.13 -16.09
N VAL A 9 -1.09 21.89 -16.52
CA VAL A 9 -0.30 20.91 -15.78
C VAL A 9 1.05 21.59 -15.49
N PRO A 10 1.47 21.69 -14.22
CA PRO A 10 2.81 22.15 -13.92
C PRO A 10 3.78 21.31 -14.74
N LYS A 11 4.60 21.94 -15.59
CA LYS A 11 5.59 21.25 -16.45
C LYS A 11 6.74 20.64 -15.65
N HIS A 12 6.56 20.48 -14.35
CA HIS A 12 7.59 20.08 -13.42
C HIS A 12 6.96 19.28 -12.30
N THR A 13 7.54 18.13 -12.02
CA THR A 13 7.15 17.26 -10.91
C THR A 13 8.32 17.15 -9.94
N ALA A 14 8.08 17.37 -8.65
CA ALA A 14 9.06 17.21 -7.58
C ALA A 14 8.67 15.99 -6.74
N VAL A 15 9.43 14.91 -6.89
CA VAL A 15 9.21 13.64 -6.19
C VAL A 15 10.11 13.57 -4.98
N THR A 16 9.51 13.36 -3.81
CA THR A 16 10.22 12.86 -2.63
C THR A 16 9.88 11.39 -2.47
N ALA A 17 10.85 10.52 -2.78
CA ALA A 17 10.72 9.09 -2.65
C ALA A 17 11.28 8.62 -1.30
N TYR A 18 10.49 7.85 -0.56
CA TYR A 18 10.93 7.11 0.62
C TYR A 18 11.00 5.62 0.28
N LEU A 19 12.19 5.04 0.34
CA LEU A 19 12.45 3.62 0.06
C LEU A 19 12.76 2.86 1.36
N ASP A 20 11.87 1.94 1.74
CA ASP A 20 12.08 1.05 2.89
C ASP A 20 12.81 -0.24 2.50
N GLY A 21 14.12 -0.15 2.37
CA GLY A 21 14.99 -1.30 2.21
C GLY A 21 15.09 -2.22 3.44
N LYS A 22 14.50 -1.90 4.60
CA LYS A 22 14.43 -2.88 5.70
C LYS A 22 13.32 -3.92 5.50
N ALA A 23 12.52 -3.77 4.45
CA ALA A 23 11.52 -4.74 4.06
C ALA A 23 12.20 -6.08 3.68
N PHE A 24 12.20 -7.01 4.64
CA PHE A 24 12.83 -8.32 4.48
C PHE A 24 12.22 -9.04 3.26
N ASN A 25 13.06 -9.66 2.43
CA ASN A 25 12.75 -10.31 1.15
C ASN A 25 12.52 -9.44 -0.09
N ILE A 26 12.32 -8.12 0.04
CA ILE A 26 12.11 -7.21 -1.12
C ILE A 26 13.10 -6.05 -1.19
N GLU A 27 14.12 -6.04 -0.32
CA GLU A 27 15.12 -4.96 -0.26
C GLU A 27 15.79 -4.70 -1.62
N GLY A 28 16.25 -5.72 -2.35
CA GLY A 28 16.87 -5.51 -3.66
C GLY A 28 15.98 -4.76 -4.66
N PRO A 29 14.75 -5.25 -4.90
CA PRO A 29 13.75 -4.53 -5.69
C PRO A 29 13.41 -3.11 -5.19
N VAL A 30 13.09 -2.92 -3.91
CA VAL A 30 12.77 -1.58 -3.35
C VAL A 30 13.94 -0.62 -3.54
N MET A 31 15.17 -1.10 -3.31
CA MET A 31 16.36 -0.28 -3.52
C MET A 31 16.56 0.07 -4.99
N SER A 32 16.27 -0.84 -5.93
CA SER A 32 16.35 -0.57 -7.37
C SER A 32 15.48 0.60 -7.82
N GLY A 33 14.44 0.95 -7.06
CA GLY A 33 13.66 2.16 -7.27
C GLY A 33 14.51 3.43 -7.29
N SER A 34 15.62 3.48 -6.52
CA SER A 34 16.56 4.60 -6.60
C SER A 34 17.20 4.72 -7.98
N ASP A 35 17.59 3.60 -8.59
CA ASP A 35 18.21 3.60 -9.92
C ASP A 35 17.16 3.95 -10.99
N GLN A 36 15.95 3.40 -10.87
CA GLN A 36 14.81 3.71 -11.75
C GLN A 36 14.47 5.22 -11.73
N PHE A 37 14.41 5.83 -10.53
CA PHE A 37 14.19 7.27 -10.43
C PHE A 37 15.34 8.10 -11.02
N GLN A 38 16.60 7.68 -10.83
CA GLN A 38 17.74 8.35 -11.46
C GLN A 38 17.64 8.30 -12.98
N GLN A 39 17.19 7.18 -13.53
CA GLN A 39 16.94 7.02 -14.96
C GLN A 39 15.80 7.91 -15.44
N SER A 40 14.68 8.00 -14.72
CA SER A 40 13.60 8.96 -15.02
C SER A 40 14.12 10.40 -15.06
N VAL A 41 14.90 10.82 -14.07
CA VAL A 41 15.47 12.18 -14.02
C VAL A 41 16.45 12.44 -15.17
N ALA A 42 17.23 11.43 -15.57
CA ALA A 42 18.14 11.56 -16.71
C ALA A 42 17.39 11.73 -18.05
N ASN A 43 16.21 11.12 -18.16
CA ASN A 43 15.38 11.18 -19.36
C ASN A 43 14.48 12.43 -19.40
N ASP A 44 14.23 13.06 -18.26
CA ASP A 44 13.30 14.17 -18.16
C ASP A 44 13.81 15.30 -17.22
N PRO A 45 14.21 16.45 -17.80
CA PRO A 45 14.67 17.60 -17.02
C PRO A 45 13.57 18.26 -16.20
N GLY A 46 12.28 17.97 -16.47
CA GLY A 46 11.14 18.44 -15.69
C GLY A 46 10.92 17.67 -14.37
N LEU A 47 11.69 16.62 -14.12
CA LEU A 47 11.60 15.80 -12.92
C LEU A 47 12.68 16.22 -11.90
N SER A 48 12.24 16.67 -10.73
CA SER A 48 13.11 16.86 -9.57
C SER A 48 12.91 15.73 -8.58
N LEU A 49 14.01 15.23 -8.00
CA LEU A 49 14.00 14.04 -7.17
C LEU A 49 14.76 14.24 -5.86
N SER A 50 14.15 13.81 -4.77
CA SER A 50 14.82 13.53 -3.49
C SER A 50 14.51 12.11 -3.07
N VAL A 51 15.50 11.23 -3.14
CA VAL A 51 15.36 9.86 -2.62
C VAL A 51 15.93 9.81 -1.21
N VAL A 52 15.10 9.40 -0.27
CA VAL A 52 15.48 9.08 1.11
C VAL A 52 14.96 7.69 1.48
N GLY A 53 15.37 7.18 2.62
CA GLY A 53 14.92 5.85 3.03
C GLY A 53 15.79 5.24 4.10
N ARG A 54 15.61 3.94 4.27
CA ARG A 54 16.41 3.12 5.17
C ARG A 54 16.86 1.86 4.44
N ARG A 55 18.10 1.43 4.66
CA ARG A 55 18.68 0.24 4.02
C ARG A 55 19.49 -0.56 5.03
N VAL A 56 19.55 -1.88 4.87
CA VAL A 56 20.52 -2.70 5.60
C VAL A 56 21.90 -2.48 4.98
N ALA A 57 22.93 -2.25 5.82
CA ALA A 57 24.29 -2.03 5.31
C ALA A 57 24.73 -3.16 4.37
N PRO A 58 25.27 -2.88 3.16
CA PRO A 58 25.64 -3.90 2.19
C PRO A 58 26.58 -4.98 2.74
N ALA A 59 27.51 -4.61 3.62
CA ALA A 59 28.39 -5.56 4.29
C ALA A 59 27.61 -6.56 5.17
N LYS A 60 26.59 -6.09 5.91
CA LYS A 60 25.73 -6.97 6.71
C LYS A 60 24.91 -7.91 5.82
N GLN A 61 24.43 -7.43 4.67
CA GLN A 61 23.69 -8.27 3.70
C GLN A 61 24.59 -9.34 3.09
N LYS A 62 25.82 -8.98 2.64
CA LYS A 62 26.81 -9.94 2.15
C LYS A 62 27.13 -11.01 3.19
N ASN A 63 27.35 -10.60 4.44
CA ASN A 63 27.63 -11.55 5.52
C ASN A 63 26.44 -12.51 5.77
N ARG A 64 25.21 -12.00 5.73
CA ARG A 64 24.00 -12.85 5.81
C ARG A 64 23.89 -13.81 4.65
N ALA A 65 24.17 -13.34 3.43
CA ALA A 65 24.14 -14.18 2.25
C ALA A 65 25.17 -15.31 2.33
N LEU A 66 26.41 -14.99 2.69
CA LEU A 66 27.48 -15.96 2.90
C LEU A 66 27.10 -16.98 3.97
N ALA A 67 26.50 -16.54 5.08
CA ALA A 67 26.00 -17.45 6.12
C ALA A 67 24.90 -18.39 5.59
N CYS A 68 23.95 -17.89 4.79
CA CYS A 68 22.91 -18.70 4.17
C CYS A 68 23.49 -19.74 3.19
N TYR A 69 24.45 -19.35 2.36
CA TYR A 69 25.13 -20.27 1.44
C TYR A 69 25.96 -21.31 2.20
N ALA A 70 26.67 -20.92 3.26
CA ALA A 70 27.42 -21.85 4.10
C ALA A 70 26.50 -22.86 4.80
N ALA A 71 25.34 -22.42 5.31
CA ALA A 71 24.35 -23.30 5.91
C ALA A 71 23.77 -24.29 4.87
N ALA A 72 23.43 -23.82 3.67
CA ALA A 72 22.98 -24.69 2.57
C ALA A 72 24.06 -25.72 2.20
N GLY A 73 25.32 -25.31 2.08
CA GLY A 73 26.45 -26.19 1.81
C GLY A 73 26.66 -27.25 2.90
N ALA A 74 26.50 -26.89 4.18
CA ALA A 74 26.59 -27.82 5.30
C ALA A 74 25.44 -28.86 5.30
N ILE A 75 24.22 -28.45 4.95
CA ILE A 75 23.06 -29.36 4.81
C ILE A 75 23.31 -30.36 3.67
N VAL A 76 23.76 -29.88 2.51
CA VAL A 76 24.06 -30.74 1.37
C VAL A 76 25.23 -31.68 1.68
N ALA A 77 26.32 -31.19 2.26
CA ALA A 77 27.48 -32.02 2.59
C ALA A 77 27.15 -33.08 3.66
N GLY A 78 26.46 -32.70 4.74
CA GLY A 78 26.06 -33.64 5.80
C GLY A 78 25.03 -34.66 5.32
N GLY A 79 24.10 -34.24 4.47
CA GLY A 79 23.05 -35.11 3.96
C GLY A 79 23.48 -36.02 2.80
N VAL A 80 24.43 -35.61 1.95
CA VAL A 80 25.04 -36.50 0.93
C VAL A 80 25.81 -37.63 1.62
N VAL A 81 26.53 -37.34 2.71
CA VAL A 81 27.21 -38.37 3.51
C VAL A 81 26.20 -39.34 4.15
N ALA A 82 25.09 -38.84 4.67
CA ALA A 82 24.03 -39.69 5.23
C ALA A 82 23.27 -40.51 4.16
N GLY A 83 22.97 -39.91 3.00
CA GLY A 83 22.24 -40.54 1.89
C GLY A 83 23.05 -41.58 1.12
N LEU A 84 24.37 -41.39 0.99
CA LEU A 84 25.29 -42.42 0.46
C LEU A 84 25.37 -43.66 1.35
N MET A 85 25.02 -43.54 2.64
CA MET A 85 25.10 -44.62 3.63
C MET A 85 23.77 -45.36 3.85
N THR A 86 22.64 -44.82 3.39
CA THR A 86 21.31 -45.33 3.82
C THR A 86 20.31 -45.51 2.68
N GLU A 87 19.92 -44.48 1.92
CA GLU A 87 19.02 -44.61 0.76
C GLU A 87 19.12 -43.43 -0.25
N PRO A 88 18.98 -43.68 -1.58
CA PRO A 88 19.00 -42.63 -2.62
C PRO A 88 17.90 -41.56 -2.47
N GLY A 89 16.75 -41.92 -1.90
CA GLY A 89 15.62 -40.99 -1.69
C GLY A 89 15.94 -39.87 -0.69
N LEU A 90 16.85 -40.10 0.25
CA LEU A 90 17.27 -39.13 1.25
C LEU A 90 18.01 -37.94 0.62
N GLY A 91 18.82 -38.19 -0.41
CA GLY A 91 19.59 -37.15 -1.11
C GLY A 91 18.70 -36.10 -1.80
N ALA A 92 17.56 -36.52 -2.36
CA ALA A 92 16.59 -35.60 -2.97
C ALA A 92 15.88 -34.72 -1.94
N VAL A 93 15.54 -35.29 -0.76
CA VAL A 93 14.93 -34.55 0.34
C VAL A 93 15.90 -33.50 0.91
N ILE A 94 17.18 -33.85 1.03
CA ILE A 94 18.23 -32.93 1.52
C ILE A 94 18.49 -31.78 0.52
N ALA A 95 18.49 -32.07 -0.78
CA ALA A 95 18.58 -31.02 -1.80
C ALA A 95 17.39 -30.04 -1.67
N ALA A 96 16.18 -30.57 -1.49
CA ALA A 96 14.97 -29.76 -1.32
C ALA A 96 15.00 -28.88 -0.06
N THR A 97 15.55 -29.35 1.06
CA THR A 97 15.64 -28.56 2.30
C THR A 97 16.71 -27.46 2.27
N SER A 98 17.69 -27.56 1.37
CA SER A 98 18.71 -26.52 1.18
C SER A 98 18.26 -25.34 0.30
N LEU A 99 17.27 -25.56 -0.58
CA LEU A 99 16.77 -24.56 -1.54
C LEU A 99 16.31 -23.25 -0.88
N PRO A 100 15.54 -23.25 0.22
CA PRO A 100 15.13 -22.01 0.88
C PRO A 100 16.32 -21.15 1.34
N ALA A 101 17.38 -21.78 1.88
CA ALA A 101 18.57 -21.08 2.33
C ALA A 101 19.37 -20.50 1.15
N VAL A 102 19.50 -21.24 0.04
CA VAL A 102 20.14 -20.74 -1.20
C VAL A 102 19.36 -19.56 -1.78
N LEU A 103 18.04 -19.67 -1.87
CA LEU A 103 17.17 -18.59 -2.36
C LEU A 103 17.26 -17.35 -1.47
N LEU A 104 17.27 -17.52 -0.15
CA LEU A 104 17.45 -16.42 0.78
C LEU A 104 18.84 -15.78 0.61
N GLY A 105 19.90 -16.59 0.49
CA GLY A 105 21.25 -16.10 0.23
C GLY A 105 21.36 -15.29 -1.06
N TYR A 106 20.73 -15.77 -2.14
CA TYR A 106 20.64 -15.06 -3.42
C TYR A 106 19.92 -13.72 -3.29
N LYS A 107 18.77 -13.68 -2.60
CA LYS A 107 18.03 -12.44 -2.34
C LYS A 107 18.88 -11.43 -1.57
N GLN A 108 19.61 -11.87 -0.54
CA GLN A 108 20.50 -11.02 0.24
C GLN A 108 21.68 -10.50 -0.59
N MET A 109 22.25 -11.31 -1.49
CA MET A 109 23.29 -10.85 -2.43
C MET A 109 22.76 -9.82 -3.42
N LYS A 110 21.61 -10.09 -4.06
CA LYS A 110 20.98 -9.15 -4.99
C LYS A 110 20.70 -7.81 -4.31
N ALA A 111 20.23 -7.85 -3.06
CA ALA A 111 20.00 -6.66 -2.25
C ALA A 111 21.30 -5.92 -1.87
N ALA A 112 22.40 -6.64 -1.63
CA ALA A 112 23.71 -6.05 -1.37
C ALA A 112 24.33 -5.33 -2.59
N THR A 113 23.92 -5.70 -3.80
CA THR A 113 24.42 -5.12 -5.04
C THR A 113 23.48 -4.12 -5.70
N ALA A 114 22.20 -4.06 -5.27
CA ALA A 114 21.25 -3.08 -5.76
C ALA A 114 21.68 -1.65 -5.40
N SER A 115 21.56 -0.71 -6.34
CA SER A 115 21.84 0.71 -6.17
C SER A 115 23.12 0.97 -5.37
N PRO A 116 24.30 0.59 -5.91
CA PRO A 116 25.57 0.61 -5.19
C PRO A 116 25.99 2.02 -4.76
N ASN A 117 25.48 3.04 -5.46
CA ASN A 117 25.75 4.45 -5.18
C ASN A 117 24.74 5.08 -4.22
N PHE A 118 23.69 4.35 -3.82
CA PHE A 118 22.68 4.87 -2.92
C PHE A 118 23.13 4.76 -1.46
N THR A 119 23.59 5.88 -0.92
CA THR A 119 24.08 6.02 0.45
C THR A 119 23.04 6.75 1.31
N VAL A 120 22.12 5.99 1.93
CA VAL A 120 21.22 6.52 2.95
C VAL A 120 21.67 6.12 4.35
N PRO A 121 21.42 6.98 5.36
CA PRO A 121 21.68 6.65 6.75
C PRO A 121 20.91 5.39 7.17
N GLU A 122 21.54 4.56 8.01
CA GLU A 122 20.84 3.45 8.67
C GLU A 122 19.86 4.03 9.70
N LEU A 123 18.63 4.31 9.28
CA LEU A 123 17.57 4.81 10.16
C LEU A 123 17.10 3.67 11.07
N LYS A 124 17.24 3.85 12.38
CA LYS A 124 16.96 2.82 13.38
C LYS A 124 15.51 2.85 13.87
N THR A 125 14.89 4.02 13.89
CA THR A 125 13.54 4.21 14.42
C THR A 125 12.62 4.89 13.42
N GLU A 126 11.31 4.71 13.60
CA GLU A 126 10.29 5.37 12.78
C GLU A 126 10.38 6.91 12.91
N SER A 127 10.59 7.45 14.11
CA SER A 127 10.75 8.90 14.32
C SER A 127 11.92 9.49 13.50
N GLN A 128 13.03 8.76 13.35
CA GLN A 128 14.13 9.18 12.47
C GLN A 128 13.70 9.19 11.00
N ALA A 129 12.95 8.17 10.57
CA ALA A 129 12.36 8.12 9.24
C ALA A 129 11.39 9.28 8.98
N GLN A 130 10.52 9.60 9.94
CA GLN A 130 9.58 10.72 9.85
C GLN A 130 10.32 12.04 9.67
N LYS A 131 11.37 12.28 10.47
CA LYS A 131 12.17 13.50 10.38
C LYS A 131 12.87 13.64 9.02
N VAL A 132 13.47 12.57 8.52
CA VAL A 132 14.16 12.58 7.22
C VAL A 132 13.17 12.83 6.08
N LEU A 133 12.03 12.12 6.07
CA LEU A 133 11.00 12.32 5.05
C LEU A 133 10.42 13.74 5.11
N SER A 134 10.05 14.22 6.30
CA SER A 134 9.51 15.58 6.48
C SER A 134 10.47 16.67 6.01
N ASN A 135 11.76 16.55 6.37
CA ASN A 135 12.78 17.50 5.93
C ASN A 135 12.97 17.48 4.41
N SER A 136 12.92 16.29 3.80
CA SER A 136 13.09 16.12 2.36
C SER A 136 11.92 16.71 1.58
N LEU A 137 10.68 16.46 2.04
CA LEU A 137 9.48 17.08 1.46
C LEU A 137 9.55 18.61 1.53
N LYS A 138 9.94 19.16 2.68
CA LYS A 138 10.10 20.62 2.85
C LYS A 138 11.19 21.19 1.95
N ALA A 139 12.33 20.50 1.84
CA ALA A 139 13.43 20.91 0.99
C ALA A 139 13.03 20.90 -0.49
N GLN A 140 12.36 19.83 -0.96
CA GLN A 140 11.87 19.73 -2.33
C GLN A 140 10.84 20.82 -2.65
N LYS A 141 9.88 21.05 -1.76
CA LYS A 141 8.89 22.12 -1.92
C LYS A 141 9.52 23.52 -1.96
N THR A 142 10.58 23.73 -1.18
CA THR A 142 11.32 25.01 -1.17
C THR A 142 12.13 25.20 -2.45
N ALA A 143 12.79 24.14 -2.93
CA ALA A 143 13.58 24.18 -4.15
C ALA A 143 12.71 24.29 -5.42
N ASN A 144 11.52 23.66 -5.40
CA ASN A 144 10.63 23.53 -6.54
C ASN A 144 9.20 23.99 -6.22
N PRO A 145 8.97 25.26 -5.85
CA PRO A 145 7.69 25.73 -5.31
C PRO A 145 6.53 25.71 -6.31
N GLN A 146 6.83 25.68 -7.61
CA GLN A 146 5.84 25.62 -8.70
C GLN A 146 5.63 24.20 -9.24
N ALA A 147 6.42 23.22 -8.78
CA ALA A 147 6.29 21.84 -9.23
C ALA A 147 5.15 21.12 -8.49
N ARG A 148 4.55 20.12 -9.14
CA ARG A 148 3.67 19.17 -8.46
C ARG A 148 4.48 18.40 -7.41
N GLN A 149 4.07 18.48 -6.15
CA GLN A 149 4.72 17.79 -5.04
C GLN A 149 4.18 16.36 -4.94
N VAL A 150 5.05 15.37 -5.09
CA VAL A 150 4.69 13.94 -4.99
C VAL A 150 5.46 13.29 -3.85
N ALA A 151 4.75 12.63 -2.94
CA ALA A 151 5.34 11.68 -2.00
C ALA A 151 5.20 10.27 -2.57
N TYR A 152 6.32 9.59 -2.83
CA TYR A 152 6.34 8.19 -3.27
C TYR A 152 6.86 7.30 -2.14
N LEU A 153 6.08 6.33 -1.69
CA LEU A 153 6.38 5.49 -0.53
C LEU A 153 6.48 4.04 -1.00
N SER A 154 7.67 3.44 -0.94
CA SER A 154 7.90 2.06 -1.36
C SER A 154 8.41 1.19 -0.22
N GLY A 155 7.79 0.03 -0.06
CA GLY A 155 8.14 -0.95 0.97
C GLY A 155 7.00 -1.91 1.29
N HIS A 156 7.05 -2.52 2.47
CA HIS A 156 5.93 -3.35 2.94
C HIS A 156 4.70 -2.49 3.20
N GLY A 157 3.55 -3.03 2.81
CA GLY A 157 2.24 -2.46 3.12
C GLY A 157 1.37 -3.51 3.76
N ASN A 158 0.59 -3.08 4.75
CA ASN A 158 -0.49 -3.85 5.33
C ASN A 158 -1.50 -2.88 5.97
N HIS A 159 -2.41 -3.41 6.78
CA HIS A 159 -3.44 -2.62 7.45
C HIS A 159 -2.95 -1.74 8.61
N ARG A 160 -1.67 -1.79 8.96
CA ARG A 160 -1.07 -1.04 10.08
C ARG A 160 0.01 -0.08 9.63
N GLU A 161 0.70 -0.42 8.54
CA GLU A 161 1.85 0.34 8.08
C GLU A 161 1.96 0.40 6.56
N VAL A 162 2.62 1.47 6.10
CA VAL A 162 3.02 1.69 4.72
C VAL A 162 4.49 2.10 4.68
N ALA A 163 5.31 1.35 3.94
CA ALA A 163 6.76 1.54 3.87
C ALA A 163 7.42 1.64 5.27
N GLY A 164 6.91 0.86 6.22
CA GLY A 164 7.41 0.82 7.60
C GLY A 164 7.05 2.03 8.47
N PHE A 165 6.07 2.83 8.05
CA PHE A 165 5.40 3.86 8.86
C PHE A 165 4.01 3.40 9.27
N GLN A 166 3.67 3.56 10.54
CA GLN A 166 2.27 3.58 10.96
C GLN A 166 1.53 4.71 10.23
N HIS A 167 0.25 4.47 9.90
CA HIS A 167 -0.54 5.43 9.13
C HIS A 167 -0.56 6.82 9.78
N LYS A 168 -0.73 6.88 11.11
CA LYS A 168 -0.73 8.13 11.88
C LYS A 168 0.60 8.88 11.80
N ALA A 169 1.71 8.14 11.88
CA ALA A 169 3.05 8.71 11.74
C ALA A 169 3.26 9.32 10.35
N LEU A 170 2.81 8.61 9.29
CA LEU A 170 2.86 9.13 7.93
C LEU A 170 1.96 10.37 7.76
N ALA A 171 0.74 10.34 8.30
CA ALA A 171 -0.17 11.47 8.28
C ALA A 171 0.40 12.70 9.00
N GLU A 172 1.14 12.53 10.11
CA GLU A 172 1.84 13.62 10.80
C GLU A 172 2.95 14.24 9.94
N VAL A 173 3.71 13.43 9.21
CA VAL A 173 4.72 13.90 8.26
C VAL A 173 4.07 14.75 7.17
N LEU A 174 3.01 14.25 6.55
CA LEU A 174 2.29 14.95 5.48
C LEU A 174 1.55 16.19 5.99
N ARG A 175 1.03 16.20 7.22
CA ARG A 175 0.46 17.40 7.85
C ARG A 175 1.46 18.55 7.89
N GLY A 176 2.73 18.25 8.19
CA GLY A 176 3.80 19.24 8.20
C GLY A 176 4.27 19.69 6.82
N SER A 177 3.95 18.93 5.77
CA SER A 177 4.28 19.26 4.38
C SER A 177 3.30 18.59 3.40
N PRO A 178 2.08 19.14 3.24
CA PRO A 178 1.08 18.55 2.35
C PRO A 178 1.56 18.51 0.90
N VAL A 179 1.14 17.46 0.19
CA VAL A 179 1.55 17.14 -1.18
C VAL A 179 0.36 17.11 -2.13
N ASP A 180 0.62 17.31 -3.42
CA ASP A 180 -0.42 17.20 -4.44
C ASP A 180 -0.80 15.74 -4.70
N MET A 181 0.13 14.82 -4.51
CA MET A 181 -0.10 13.39 -4.68
C MET A 181 0.73 12.55 -3.73
N THR A 182 0.13 11.47 -3.23
CA THR A 182 0.80 10.38 -2.53
C THR A 182 0.68 9.10 -3.35
N ILE A 183 1.78 8.42 -3.61
CA ILE A 183 1.81 7.13 -4.30
C ILE A 183 2.31 6.08 -3.32
N LEU A 184 1.49 5.05 -3.09
CA LEU A 184 1.76 3.96 -2.17
C LEU A 184 2.15 2.72 -2.97
N ASP A 185 3.45 2.55 -3.18
CA ASP A 185 4.09 1.36 -3.76
C ASP A 185 4.27 0.30 -2.66
N ALA A 186 3.13 -0.15 -2.14
CA ALA A 186 3.05 -1.03 -0.99
C ALA A 186 1.72 -1.80 -1.00
N CYS A 187 1.76 -3.06 -0.55
CA CYS A 187 0.62 -3.96 -0.60
C CYS A 187 -0.54 -3.47 0.27
N LEU A 188 -1.78 -3.76 -0.15
CA LEU A 188 -2.99 -3.62 0.67
C LEU A 188 -3.25 -2.19 1.18
N CYS A 189 -2.73 -1.16 0.52
CA CYS A 189 -2.80 0.23 0.99
C CYS A 189 -4.05 0.99 0.50
N SER A 190 -4.81 0.46 -0.47
CA SER A 190 -6.12 1.00 -0.86
C SER A 190 -7.20 0.54 0.13
N GLN A 191 -7.07 1.03 1.37
CA GLN A 191 -7.95 0.77 2.50
C GLN A 191 -8.53 2.10 3.00
N LEU A 192 -9.81 2.10 3.37
CA LEU A 192 -10.50 3.28 3.86
C LEU A 192 -9.74 3.89 5.03
N GLU A 193 -9.24 3.07 5.95
CA GLU A 193 -8.43 3.44 7.12
C GLU A 193 -7.15 4.19 6.75
N VAL A 194 -6.47 3.76 5.69
CA VAL A 194 -5.25 4.42 5.20
C VAL A 194 -5.64 5.73 4.52
N VAL A 195 -6.61 5.65 3.62
CA VAL A 195 -7.03 6.77 2.77
C VAL A 195 -7.64 7.89 3.63
N SER A 196 -8.43 7.59 4.66
CA SER A 196 -9.01 8.58 5.56
C SER A 196 -7.95 9.32 6.39
N GLU A 197 -6.84 8.66 6.74
CA GLU A 197 -5.72 9.29 7.44
C GLU A 197 -4.89 10.21 6.55
N LEU A 198 -4.70 9.84 5.27
CA LEU A 198 -3.85 10.57 4.34
C LEU A 198 -4.60 11.66 3.56
N ALA A 199 -5.88 11.48 3.28
CA ALA A 199 -6.70 12.39 2.47
C ALA A 199 -6.69 13.87 2.92
N PRO A 200 -6.56 14.21 4.22
CA PRO A 200 -6.44 15.61 4.62
C PRO A 200 -5.15 16.31 4.14
N PHE A 201 -4.12 15.56 3.72
CA PHE A 201 -2.77 16.08 3.45
C PHE A 201 -2.21 15.70 2.07
N ALA A 202 -3.00 14.97 1.27
CA ALA A 202 -2.72 14.65 -0.13
C ALA A 202 -3.83 15.21 -1.01
N GLY A 203 -3.52 15.66 -2.23
CA GLY A 203 -4.54 15.99 -3.23
C GLY A 203 -5.13 14.74 -3.86
N LEU A 204 -4.25 13.83 -4.31
CA LEU A 204 -4.58 12.56 -4.93
C LEU A 204 -3.81 11.42 -4.25
N ILE A 205 -4.36 10.21 -4.28
CA ILE A 205 -3.69 9.00 -3.81
C ILE A 205 -3.69 7.94 -4.92
N ILE A 206 -2.53 7.36 -5.21
CA ILE A 206 -2.42 6.11 -5.98
C ILE A 206 -2.06 4.99 -5.02
N SER A 207 -2.85 3.92 -5.00
CA SER A 207 -2.65 2.77 -4.10
C SER A 207 -3.24 1.49 -4.67
N SER A 208 -2.80 0.34 -4.15
CA SER A 208 -3.35 -0.98 -4.49
C SER A 208 -4.13 -1.57 -3.34
N ALA A 209 -5.30 -2.17 -3.62
CA ALA A 209 -6.02 -2.96 -2.62
C ALA A 209 -5.41 -4.37 -2.47
N ASP A 210 -4.53 -4.79 -3.39
CA ASP A 210 -3.96 -6.14 -3.45
C ASP A 210 -2.47 -6.13 -3.16
N ILE A 211 -1.85 -7.29 -3.37
CA ILE A 211 -0.39 -7.45 -3.35
C ILE A 211 0.18 -6.69 -4.55
N VAL A 212 1.13 -5.79 -4.27
CA VAL A 212 2.01 -5.19 -5.28
C VAL A 212 3.17 -6.17 -5.51
N PRO A 213 3.57 -6.45 -6.78
CA PRO A 213 4.72 -7.30 -7.04
C PRO A 213 5.99 -6.80 -6.35
N ASN A 214 6.92 -7.71 -6.07
CA ASN A 214 8.14 -7.34 -5.35
C ASN A 214 8.96 -6.29 -6.11
N GLU A 215 8.87 -6.29 -7.45
CA GLU A 215 9.48 -5.32 -8.35
C GLU A 215 9.00 -3.88 -8.14
N GLY A 216 7.84 -3.71 -7.48
CA GLY A 216 7.19 -2.42 -7.26
C GLY A 216 6.46 -1.90 -8.48
N LEU A 217 6.00 -0.64 -8.38
CA LEU A 217 5.41 0.08 -9.49
C LEU A 217 6.47 0.47 -10.56
N PRO A 218 6.09 0.65 -11.85
CA PRO A 218 7.03 0.92 -12.92
C PRO A 218 7.43 2.39 -12.95
N ILE A 219 8.30 2.79 -12.02
CA ILE A 219 8.74 4.18 -11.78
C ILE A 219 9.15 4.88 -13.09
N GLU A 220 9.96 4.22 -13.92
CA GLU A 220 10.46 4.78 -15.18
C GLU A 220 9.36 5.20 -16.15
N LYS A 221 8.26 4.44 -16.18
CA LYS A 221 7.11 4.74 -17.05
C LYS A 221 6.15 5.72 -16.40
N MET A 222 5.96 5.60 -15.09
CA MET A 222 5.05 6.47 -14.35
C MET A 222 5.52 7.92 -14.36
N PHE A 223 6.81 8.15 -14.13
CA PHE A 223 7.34 9.49 -13.91
C PHE A 223 7.95 10.09 -15.17
N ASP A 224 7.08 10.80 -15.89
CA ASP A 224 7.38 11.82 -16.90
C ASP A 224 6.71 13.13 -16.43
N ALA A 225 7.38 14.27 -16.55
CA ALA A 225 6.95 15.57 -16.03
C ALA A 225 5.67 16.06 -16.68
N GLU A 226 5.36 15.60 -17.89
CA GLU A 226 4.11 15.93 -18.58
C GLU A 226 2.97 14.98 -18.20
N HIS A 227 3.26 13.84 -17.56
CA HIS A 227 2.21 12.91 -17.15
C HIS A 227 1.23 13.57 -16.18
N THR A 228 -0.03 13.52 -16.59
CA THR A 228 -1.16 13.76 -15.71
C THR A 228 -1.27 12.62 -14.68
N PRO A 229 -1.91 12.86 -13.53
CA PRO A 229 -2.23 11.79 -12.57
C PRO A 229 -2.91 10.56 -13.19
N GLY A 230 -3.78 10.79 -14.19
CA GLY A 230 -4.44 9.71 -14.91
C GLY A 230 -3.45 8.86 -15.70
N GLN A 231 -2.49 9.47 -16.40
CA GLN A 231 -1.44 8.74 -17.13
C GLN A 231 -0.51 7.99 -16.18
N MET A 232 -0.09 8.61 -15.06
CA MET A 232 0.68 7.92 -14.03
C MET A 232 -0.04 6.67 -13.52
N PHE A 233 -1.36 6.76 -13.34
CA PHE A 233 -2.20 5.63 -12.93
C PHE A 233 -2.29 4.53 -14.00
N GLU A 234 -2.44 4.87 -15.29
CA GLU A 234 -2.52 3.85 -16.36
C GLU A 234 -1.25 2.99 -16.41
N GLU A 235 -0.07 3.57 -16.17
CA GLU A 235 1.19 2.83 -16.10
C GLU A 235 1.24 1.82 -14.94
N CYS A 236 0.43 2.01 -13.89
CA CYS A 236 0.35 1.06 -12.76
C CYS A 236 -0.47 -0.19 -13.08
N ILE A 237 -1.39 -0.14 -14.04
CA ILE A 237 -2.41 -1.19 -14.26
C ILE A 237 -1.76 -2.52 -14.60
N ASP A 238 -0.81 -2.52 -15.53
CA ASP A 238 -0.14 -3.76 -15.98
C ASP A 238 0.85 -4.31 -14.93
N ALA A 239 1.25 -3.47 -13.97
CA ALA A 239 2.20 -3.83 -12.94
C ALA A 239 1.56 -4.32 -11.64
N THR A 240 0.23 -4.26 -11.51
CA THR A 240 -0.45 -4.59 -10.25
C THR A 240 -1.73 -5.38 -10.47
N VAL A 241 -2.14 -6.16 -9.47
CA VAL A 241 -3.43 -6.87 -9.52
C VAL A 241 -4.59 -5.88 -9.43
N SER A 242 -4.47 -4.86 -8.60
CA SER A 242 -5.41 -3.75 -8.50
C SER A 242 -4.68 -2.43 -8.32
N ALA A 243 -5.29 -1.36 -8.77
CA ALA A 243 -4.82 0.00 -8.58
C ALA A 243 -6.01 0.94 -8.48
N SER A 244 -5.84 2.03 -7.73
CA SER A 244 -6.84 3.08 -7.60
C SER A 244 -6.21 4.45 -7.65
N LEU A 245 -6.86 5.36 -8.36
CA LEU A 245 -6.59 6.80 -8.30
C LEU A 245 -7.74 7.48 -7.55
N ILE A 246 -7.42 8.02 -6.38
CA ILE A 246 -8.40 8.49 -5.40
C ILE A 246 -8.31 10.01 -5.24
N ASP A 247 -9.44 10.71 -5.29
CA ASP A 247 -9.58 12.13 -4.97
C ASP A 247 -9.75 12.31 -3.46
N SER A 248 -8.68 12.78 -2.81
CA SER A 248 -8.64 12.97 -1.36
C SER A 248 -9.62 14.04 -0.86
N LYS A 249 -9.89 15.06 -1.68
CA LYS A 249 -10.87 16.09 -1.34
C LYS A 249 -12.27 15.51 -1.35
N ALA A 250 -12.62 14.72 -2.38
CA ALA A 250 -13.91 14.04 -2.45
C ALA A 250 -14.08 13.02 -1.31
N VAL A 251 -13.02 12.27 -0.96
CA VAL A 251 -13.04 11.39 0.22
C VAL A 251 -13.43 12.18 1.47
N LYS A 252 -12.69 13.25 1.77
CA LYS A 252 -12.88 14.03 3.00
C LYS A 252 -14.23 14.74 3.06
N THR A 253 -14.65 15.34 1.95
CA THR A 253 -15.82 16.24 1.92
C THR A 253 -17.13 15.54 1.55
N LYS A 254 -17.07 14.32 1.01
CA LYS A 254 -18.25 13.58 0.54
C LYS A 254 -18.30 12.17 1.12
N LEU A 255 -17.27 11.34 0.88
CA LEU A 255 -17.30 9.93 1.27
C LEU A 255 -17.37 9.75 2.78
N LEU A 256 -16.45 10.36 3.55
CA LEU A 256 -16.46 10.19 5.01
C LEU A 256 -17.77 10.70 5.67
N PRO A 257 -18.33 11.87 5.30
CA PRO A 257 -19.65 12.27 5.78
C PRO A 257 -20.79 11.32 5.38
N ALA A 258 -20.78 10.79 4.15
CA ALA A 258 -21.79 9.84 3.71
C ALA A 258 -21.68 8.51 4.49
N LEU A 259 -20.46 8.03 4.74
CA LEU A 259 -20.20 6.85 5.57
C LEU A 259 -20.52 7.09 7.05
N ASP A 260 -20.45 8.31 7.55
CA ASP A 260 -20.95 8.64 8.90
C ASP A 260 -22.46 8.41 9.00
N THR A 261 -23.20 8.88 8.01
CA THR A 261 -24.66 8.74 7.96
C THR A 261 -25.02 7.27 7.77
N LEU A 262 -24.47 6.61 6.74
CA LEU A 262 -24.71 5.20 6.48
C LEU A 262 -24.32 4.31 7.67
N GLY A 263 -23.18 4.58 8.31
CA GLY A 263 -22.72 3.79 9.44
C GLY A 263 -23.66 3.86 10.65
N LYS A 264 -24.33 5.00 10.89
CA LYS A 264 -25.38 5.10 11.92
C LYS A 264 -26.56 4.21 11.58
N ASP A 265 -27.08 4.33 10.36
CA ASP A 265 -28.23 3.54 9.90
C ASP A 265 -27.93 2.03 9.93
N LEU A 266 -26.73 1.61 9.51
CA LEU A 266 -26.32 0.21 9.58
C LEU A 266 -26.13 -0.28 11.02
N ALA A 267 -25.63 0.56 11.92
CA ALA A 267 -25.49 0.20 13.33
C ALA A 267 -26.86 -0.01 13.99
N GLU A 268 -27.84 0.85 13.69
CA GLU A 268 -29.22 0.70 14.16
C GLU A 268 -29.90 -0.52 13.52
N GLY A 269 -29.72 -0.71 12.21
CA GLY A 269 -30.25 -1.85 11.46
C GLY A 269 -29.71 -3.20 11.93
N LEU A 270 -28.47 -3.25 12.47
CA LEU A 270 -27.92 -4.48 13.06
C LEU A 270 -28.63 -4.90 14.36
N GLU A 271 -29.23 -3.96 15.08
CA GLU A 271 -30.00 -4.21 16.30
C GLU A 271 -31.51 -4.43 16.02
N SER A 272 -31.92 -4.35 14.75
CA SER A 272 -33.30 -4.54 14.31
C SER A 272 -33.49 -5.83 13.49
N ASP A 273 -34.66 -5.98 12.86
CA ASP A 273 -34.97 -7.08 11.93
C ASP A 273 -34.11 -7.06 10.65
N GLN A 274 -33.51 -5.91 10.32
CA GLN A 274 -32.62 -5.74 9.16
C GLN A 274 -31.23 -6.38 9.34
N GLY A 275 -30.85 -6.77 10.56
CA GLY A 275 -29.51 -7.27 10.86
C GLY A 275 -29.12 -8.51 10.06
N SER A 276 -30.09 -9.38 9.73
CA SER A 276 -29.85 -10.55 8.88
C SER A 276 -29.49 -10.17 7.43
N ALA A 277 -30.16 -9.17 6.87
CA ALA A 277 -29.92 -8.68 5.51
C ALA A 277 -28.57 -7.95 5.41
N ILE A 278 -28.19 -7.16 6.43
CA ILE A 278 -26.87 -6.50 6.49
C ILE A 278 -25.74 -7.54 6.50
N LYS A 279 -25.87 -8.59 7.33
CA LYS A 279 -24.91 -9.70 7.39
C LYS A 279 -24.84 -10.46 6.06
N ALA A 280 -25.98 -10.67 5.41
CA ALA A 280 -26.04 -11.31 4.10
C ALA A 280 -25.39 -10.45 3.00
N ALA A 281 -25.50 -9.12 3.08
CA ALA A 281 -24.81 -8.21 2.17
C ALA A 281 -23.29 -8.31 2.35
N LEU A 282 -22.80 -8.24 3.59
CA LEU A 282 -21.37 -8.42 3.90
C LEU A 282 -20.83 -9.76 3.40
N LYS A 283 -21.57 -10.86 3.61
CA LYS A 283 -21.16 -12.19 3.14
C LYS A 283 -21.12 -12.30 1.62
N ALA A 284 -22.01 -11.62 0.93
CA ALA A 284 -22.02 -11.60 -0.54
C ALA A 284 -20.92 -10.70 -1.11
N SER A 285 -20.34 -9.82 -0.29
CA SER A 285 -19.39 -8.82 -0.75
C SER A 285 -18.04 -9.44 -1.12
N GLU A 286 -17.41 -8.88 -2.14
CA GLU A 286 -16.09 -9.31 -2.58
C GLU A 286 -15.03 -9.01 -1.52
N SER A 287 -14.04 -9.88 -1.44
CA SER A 287 -12.84 -9.66 -0.65
C SER A 287 -11.63 -9.93 -1.55
N PRO A 288 -10.64 -9.02 -1.59
CA PRO A 288 -9.35 -9.30 -2.25
C PRO A 288 -8.60 -10.47 -1.60
N GLU A 289 -8.94 -10.81 -0.36
CA GLU A 289 -8.45 -11.99 0.33
C GLU A 289 -9.50 -13.09 0.23
N HIS A 290 -9.18 -14.24 -0.40
CA HIS A 290 -10.11 -15.39 -0.45
C HIS A 290 -10.61 -15.82 0.95
N ILE A 291 -9.82 -15.54 1.99
CA ILE A 291 -10.17 -15.64 3.40
C ILE A 291 -9.61 -14.38 4.06
N GLY A 292 -10.46 -13.47 4.53
CA GLY A 292 -9.97 -12.21 5.04
C GLY A 292 -10.99 -11.35 5.78
N GLU A 293 -10.47 -10.33 6.46
CA GLU A 293 -11.24 -9.36 7.23
C GLU A 293 -11.52 -8.09 6.42
N ARG A 294 -11.12 -8.07 5.15
CA ARG A 294 -11.27 -6.95 4.23
C ARG A 294 -12.45 -7.17 3.31
N VAL A 295 -13.20 -6.11 3.09
CA VAL A 295 -14.37 -6.13 2.21
C VAL A 295 -14.21 -5.02 1.20
N ASP A 296 -14.48 -5.32 -0.07
CA ASP A 296 -14.59 -4.30 -1.11
C ASP A 296 -15.79 -3.39 -0.83
N MET A 297 -15.51 -2.09 -0.70
CA MET A 297 -16.53 -1.10 -0.35
C MET A 297 -17.61 -0.99 -1.43
N GLY A 298 -17.22 -1.00 -2.71
CA GLY A 298 -18.15 -0.86 -3.83
C GLY A 298 -19.16 -2.01 -3.88
N SER A 299 -18.66 -3.24 -3.80
CA SER A 299 -19.44 -4.46 -3.71
C SER A 299 -20.37 -4.48 -2.49
N PHE A 300 -19.88 -4.07 -1.32
CA PHE A 300 -20.73 -4.01 -0.12
C PHE A 300 -21.89 -3.02 -0.27
N LEU A 301 -21.61 -1.81 -0.77
CA LEU A 301 -22.64 -0.81 -1.05
C LEU A 301 -23.67 -1.30 -2.07
N ALA A 302 -23.22 -2.01 -3.12
CA ALA A 302 -24.11 -2.60 -4.12
C ALA A 302 -25.06 -3.66 -3.52
N HIS A 303 -24.53 -4.58 -2.70
CA HIS A 303 -25.37 -5.62 -2.08
C HIS A 303 -26.34 -5.07 -1.03
N LEU A 304 -25.96 -4.01 -0.32
CA LEU A 304 -26.87 -3.29 0.56
C LEU A 304 -28.04 -2.69 -0.23
N LYS A 305 -27.76 -2.04 -1.37
CA LYS A 305 -28.76 -1.46 -2.26
C LYS A 305 -29.72 -2.50 -2.84
N GLU A 306 -29.21 -3.62 -3.32
CA GLU A 306 -30.01 -4.74 -3.85
C GLU A 306 -31.03 -5.28 -2.84
N ARG A 307 -30.72 -5.17 -1.54
CA ARG A 307 -31.56 -5.64 -0.44
C ARG A 307 -32.56 -4.59 0.06
N GLY A 308 -32.57 -3.39 -0.53
CA GLY A 308 -33.48 -2.31 -0.14
C GLY A 308 -33.25 -1.80 1.29
N LEU A 309 -32.03 -1.97 1.81
CA LEU A 309 -31.63 -1.41 3.11
C LEU A 309 -31.41 0.09 2.97
N ALA A 310 -31.60 0.84 4.06
CA ALA A 310 -31.24 2.27 4.26
C ALA A 310 -31.08 3.09 2.96
N THR A 311 -32.13 3.16 2.13
CA THR A 311 -32.00 3.45 0.69
C THR A 311 -31.41 4.83 0.42
N GLU A 312 -31.80 5.85 1.19
CA GLU A 312 -31.30 7.21 1.02
C GLU A 312 -29.81 7.35 1.39
N SER A 313 -29.38 6.78 2.52
CA SER A 313 -27.97 6.87 2.95
C SER A 313 -27.05 5.99 2.12
N ILE A 314 -27.54 4.86 1.60
CA ILE A 314 -26.81 4.01 0.66
C ILE A 314 -26.63 4.69 -0.68
N ASP A 315 -27.68 5.30 -1.25
CA ASP A 315 -27.54 6.05 -2.50
C ASP A 315 -26.58 7.24 -2.36
N GLY A 316 -26.63 7.92 -1.22
CA GLY A 316 -25.66 8.97 -0.87
C GLY A 316 -24.22 8.45 -0.78
N ALA A 317 -24.01 7.30 -0.14
CA ALA A 317 -22.69 6.69 -0.01
C ALA A 317 -22.13 6.19 -1.35
N ILE A 318 -22.95 5.57 -2.20
CA ILE A 318 -22.56 5.15 -3.57
C ILE A 318 -22.15 6.38 -4.39
N ALA A 319 -22.97 7.42 -4.41
CA ALA A 319 -22.66 8.63 -5.16
C ALA A 319 -21.37 9.30 -4.66
N ALA A 320 -21.12 9.29 -3.35
CA ALA A 320 -19.90 9.82 -2.76
C ALA A 320 -18.66 8.96 -3.05
N PHE A 321 -18.84 7.64 -3.09
CA PHE A 321 -17.81 6.67 -3.46
C PHE A 321 -17.36 6.86 -4.92
N ASP A 322 -18.31 6.90 -5.85
CA ASP A 322 -18.03 7.11 -7.28
C ASP A 322 -17.34 8.45 -7.56
N GLN A 323 -17.62 9.47 -6.75
CA GLN A 323 -16.96 10.77 -6.84
C GLN A 323 -15.55 10.78 -6.23
N SER A 324 -15.24 9.82 -5.35
CA SER A 324 -13.96 9.73 -4.67
C SER A 324 -12.96 8.84 -5.41
N ILE A 325 -13.44 7.85 -6.17
CA ILE A 325 -12.61 6.96 -6.98
C ILE A 325 -12.61 7.47 -8.42
N LEU A 326 -11.55 8.19 -8.81
CA LEU A 326 -11.46 8.79 -10.15
C LEU A 326 -11.25 7.75 -11.24
N ARG A 327 -10.41 6.75 -10.95
CA ARG A 327 -10.11 5.59 -11.80
C ARG A 327 -9.74 4.41 -10.92
N HIS A 328 -9.99 3.20 -11.39
CA HIS A 328 -9.54 1.99 -10.71
C HIS A 328 -9.38 0.83 -11.70
N HIS A 329 -8.54 -0.13 -11.33
CA HIS A 329 -8.41 -1.44 -11.94
C HIS A 329 -8.74 -2.49 -10.87
N ARG A 330 -9.78 -3.29 -11.11
CA ARG A 330 -10.34 -4.28 -10.16
C ARG A 330 -10.81 -3.62 -8.85
N THR A 331 -10.24 -3.99 -7.70
CA THR A 331 -10.71 -3.62 -6.37
C THR A 331 -10.32 -2.17 -6.02
N PRO A 332 -11.27 -1.20 -6.00
CA PRO A 332 -10.95 0.20 -5.80
C PRO A 332 -10.52 0.55 -4.37
N LEU A 333 -11.32 0.17 -3.38
CA LEU A 333 -11.13 0.59 -1.99
C LEU A 333 -11.77 -0.44 -1.08
N THR A 334 -10.99 -0.91 -0.12
CA THR A 334 -11.47 -1.87 0.89
C THR A 334 -11.65 -1.21 2.25
N PHE A 335 -12.38 -1.87 3.14
CA PHE A 335 -12.38 -1.53 4.57
C PHE A 335 -12.24 -2.81 5.39
N ARG A 336 -11.81 -2.69 6.65
CA ARG A 336 -11.61 -3.84 7.54
C ARG A 336 -12.74 -3.98 8.55
N LEU A 337 -13.15 -5.22 8.78
CA LEU A 337 -14.20 -5.56 9.75
C LEU A 337 -13.72 -5.47 11.21
N ASP A 338 -12.41 -5.54 11.45
CA ASP A 338 -11.79 -5.47 12.77
C ASP A 338 -11.30 -4.06 13.16
N SER A 339 -11.43 -3.06 12.28
CA SER A 339 -11.00 -1.66 12.48
C SER A 339 -11.85 -0.86 13.48
N LYS A 340 -12.12 -1.42 14.65
CA LYS A 340 -13.00 -0.82 15.68
C LYS A 340 -12.46 0.48 16.28
N LYS A 341 -11.20 0.82 16.02
CA LYS A 341 -10.49 1.97 16.61
C LYS A 341 -9.56 2.61 15.59
N ASN A 342 -10.13 3.29 14.59
CA ASN A 342 -9.39 4.21 13.75
C ASN A 342 -10.01 5.61 13.89
N ASP A 343 -9.25 6.55 14.46
CA ASP A 343 -9.72 7.91 14.77
C ASP A 343 -9.99 8.77 13.53
N SER A 344 -9.55 8.32 12.35
CA SER A 344 -9.82 9.01 11.08
C SER A 344 -11.12 8.56 10.41
N LEU A 345 -11.68 7.42 10.84
CA LEU A 345 -12.99 6.98 10.37
C LEU A 345 -14.10 7.78 11.06
N PRO A 346 -15.20 8.06 10.36
CA PRO A 346 -16.32 8.78 10.96
C PRO A 346 -16.95 7.98 12.12
N PRO A 347 -17.47 8.66 13.15
CA PRO A 347 -18.07 8.00 14.32
C PRO A 347 -19.18 7.00 13.97
N GLY A 348 -20.04 7.32 13.01
CA GLY A 348 -21.11 6.45 12.55
C GLY A 348 -20.58 5.14 11.96
N TRP A 349 -19.57 5.21 11.10
CA TRP A 349 -18.95 4.01 10.54
C TRP A 349 -18.25 3.18 11.63
N THR A 350 -17.59 3.84 12.57
CA THR A 350 -16.96 3.17 13.73
C THR A 350 -18.00 2.48 14.61
N SER A 351 -19.19 3.10 14.77
CA SER A 351 -20.33 2.50 15.46
C SER A 351 -20.80 1.23 14.75
N PHE A 352 -20.97 1.27 13.42
CA PHE A 352 -21.31 0.10 12.61
C PHE A 352 -20.32 -1.05 12.81
N LEU A 353 -19.01 -0.80 12.64
CA LEU A 353 -17.98 -1.84 12.82
C LEU A 353 -17.96 -2.40 14.26
N SER A 354 -18.20 -1.54 15.25
CA SER A 354 -18.27 -1.94 16.65
C SER A 354 -19.49 -2.82 16.95
N SER A 355 -20.68 -2.45 16.45
CA SER A 355 -21.89 -3.26 16.56
C SER A 355 -21.74 -4.57 15.82
N LEU A 356 -21.23 -4.56 14.58
CA LEU A 356 -20.96 -5.75 13.80
C LEU A 356 -20.08 -6.75 14.57
N GLY A 357 -19.03 -6.25 15.23
CA GLY A 357 -18.14 -7.07 16.03
C GLY A 357 -18.74 -7.66 17.32
N LYS A 358 -19.93 -7.23 17.75
CA LYS A 358 -20.73 -7.91 18.80
C LYS A 358 -21.53 -9.07 18.22
N HIS A 359 -21.94 -8.92 16.96
CA HIS A 359 -22.83 -9.83 16.25
C HIS A 359 -22.12 -10.90 15.43
N ILE A 360 -20.86 -10.66 15.06
CA ILE A 360 -20.03 -11.57 14.28
C ILE A 360 -18.65 -11.68 14.93
N LYS A 361 -18.26 -12.89 15.31
CA LYS A 361 -16.83 -13.18 15.53
C LYS A 361 -16.17 -13.23 14.16
N VAL A 362 -15.31 -12.26 13.86
CA VAL A 362 -14.62 -12.12 12.56
C VAL A 362 -13.95 -13.43 12.10
N SER A 363 -13.53 -14.29 13.03
CA SER A 363 -13.05 -15.65 12.76
C SER A 363 -14.05 -16.59 12.06
N HIS A 364 -15.34 -16.24 11.95
CA HIS A 364 -16.37 -17.02 11.25
C HIS A 364 -16.52 -16.67 9.77
N PHE A 365 -15.86 -15.61 9.27
CA PHE A 365 -15.77 -15.37 7.83
C PHE A 365 -14.75 -16.30 7.14
N ALA A 366 -14.00 -17.10 7.90
CA ALA A 366 -13.01 -18.05 7.38
C ALA A 366 -13.57 -19.42 6.97
N LEU A 367 -14.90 -19.62 7.01
CA LEU A 367 -15.53 -20.94 6.82
C LEU A 367 -16.76 -20.97 5.89
N LEU A 368 -16.91 -19.98 5.03
CA LEU A 368 -17.94 -19.94 3.99
C LEU A 368 -17.31 -19.52 2.67
#